data_AF-A0A800NE25-F1
#
_entry.id   AF-A0A800NE25-F1
#
_cell.length_a   1.000
_cell.length_b   1.000
_cell.length_c   1.000
_cell.angle_alpha   90.00
_cell.angle_beta   90.00
_cell.angle_gamma   90.00
#
_symmetry.space_group_name_H-M   'P 1'
#
loop_
_entity.id
_entity.type
_entity.pdbx_description
1 polymer ?
#
loop_
_entity_poly.entity_id
_entity_poly.type
_entity_poly.pdbx_seq_one_letter_code
_entity_poly.pdbx_strand_id
1 'polypeptide(L)'
;MRVNFTELFKTAASREAINTEILQKRLILCLYGLGTNAGLKRVSNGEQGEKYNDLLYIRRKYIDKDNLRNAIAEIVNAILRNKMTDIWGEGTTSCASDSKKFGA
;
A
#
# COMPACT_ATOMS: atom_id res chain seq x y z
N MET A 1 -3.82 -12.50 -3.17
CA MET A 1 -2.56 -11.75 -2.93
C MET A 1 -1.70 -12.59 -1.99
N ARG A 2 -0.37 -12.67 -2.16
CA ARG A 2 0.48 -13.51 -1.27
C ARG A 2 0.59 -12.95 0.16
N VAL A 3 0.39 -11.65 0.33
CA VAL A 3 0.38 -10.94 1.60
C VAL A 3 -0.91 -10.11 1.64
N ASN A 4 -1.80 -10.36 2.60
CA ASN A 4 -3.08 -9.65 2.72
C ASN A 4 -2.92 -8.29 3.44
N PHE A 5 -1.86 -7.54 3.11
CA PHE A 5 -1.50 -6.31 3.81
C PHE A 5 -2.59 -5.22 3.71
N THR A 6 -3.49 -5.31 2.71
CA THR A 6 -4.61 -4.37 2.57
C THR A 6 -5.58 -4.42 3.74
N GLU A 7 -5.62 -5.54 4.48
CA GLU A 7 -6.41 -5.67 5.71
C GLU A 7 -5.92 -4.77 6.84
N LEU A 8 -4.71 -4.22 6.76
CA LEU A 8 -4.17 -3.32 7.79
C LEU A 8 -4.72 -1.89 7.64
N PHE A 9 -5.34 -1.54 6.51
CA PHE A 9 -5.95 -0.24 6.28
C PHE A 9 -7.42 -0.25 6.74
N LYS A 10 -7.64 -0.28 8.06
CA LYS A 10 -8.98 -0.24 8.69
C LYS A 10 -9.24 1.12 9.34
N THR A 11 -10.51 1.49 9.42
CA THR A 11 -10.94 2.74 10.06
C THR A 11 -11.85 2.42 11.23
N ALA A 12 -11.76 3.18 12.32
CA ALA A 12 -12.66 3.07 13.47
C ALA A 12 -14.11 3.49 13.14
N ALA A 13 -14.34 4.17 12.01
CA ALA A 13 -15.66 4.65 11.62
C ALA A 13 -16.57 3.48 11.17
N SER A 14 -17.64 3.31 11.94
CA SER A 14 -18.73 2.36 11.75
C SER A 14 -19.30 2.34 10.32
N ARG A 15 -19.31 1.14 9.72
CA ARG A 15 -20.29 0.64 8.72
C ARG A 15 -20.59 1.56 7.54
N GLU A 16 -19.67 1.64 6.59
CA GLU A 16 -20.07 1.75 5.18
C GLU A 16 -19.79 0.41 4.51
N ALA A 17 -20.81 -0.16 3.87
CA ALA A 17 -20.70 -1.39 3.10
C ALA A 17 -20.08 -1.09 1.72
N ILE A 18 -18.81 -0.64 1.69
CA ILE A 18 -18.02 -0.73 0.46
C ILE A 18 -17.67 -2.20 0.28
N ASN A 19 -17.95 -2.74 -0.91
CA ASN A 19 -17.53 -4.09 -1.27
C ASN A 19 -16.01 -4.22 -1.09
N THR A 20 -15.57 -5.28 -0.41
CA THR A 20 -14.16 -5.51 -0.05
C THR A 20 -13.23 -5.52 -1.27
N GLU A 21 -13.68 -6.04 -2.42
CA GLU A 21 -12.89 -6.06 -3.66
C GLU A 21 -12.70 -4.65 -4.22
N ILE A 22 -13.75 -3.82 -4.18
CA ILE A 22 -13.69 -2.42 -4.60
C ILE A 22 -12.74 -1.64 -3.67
N LEU A 23 -12.86 -1.84 -2.36
CA LEU A 23 -11.96 -1.21 -1.39
C LEU A 23 -10.51 -1.63 -1.65
N GLN A 24 -10.26 -2.92 -1.83
CA GLN A 24 -8.93 -3.46 -2.07
C GLN A 24 -8.32 -2.88 -3.36
N LYS A 25 -9.08 -2.87 -4.46
CA LYS A 25 -8.65 -2.28 -5.73
C LYS A 25 -8.25 -0.81 -5.55
N ARG A 26 -9.12 -0.02 -4.92
CA ARG A 26 -8.86 1.42 -4.70
C ARG A 26 -7.68 1.67 -3.77
N LEU A 27 -7.50 0.86 -2.72
CA LEU A 27 -6.33 0.92 -1.84
C LEU A 27 -5.03 0.68 -2.62
N ILE A 28 -4.98 -0.34 -3.47
CA ILE A 28 -3.81 -0.63 -4.31
C ILE A 28 -3.50 0.55 -5.23
N LEU A 29 -4.51 1.12 -5.88
CA LEU A 29 -4.34 2.28 -6.76
C LEU A 29 -3.86 3.53 -6.00
N CYS A 30 -4.38 3.77 -4.80
CA CYS A 30 -3.90 4.85 -3.94
C CYS A 30 -2.43 4.66 -3.55
N LEU A 31 -2.06 3.46 -3.09
CA LEU A 31 -0.69 3.13 -2.70
C LEU A 31 0.27 3.21 -3.89
N TYR A 32 -0.15 2.74 -5.07
CA TYR A 32 0.58 2.89 -6.31
C TYR A 32 0.84 4.37 -6.63
N GLY A 33 -0.21 5.20 -6.60
CA GLY A 33 -0.09 6.64 -6.88
C GLY A 33 0.80 7.39 -5.88
N LEU A 34 0.78 6.98 -4.61
CA LEU A 34 1.63 7.56 -3.55
C LEU A 34 3.07 7.07 -3.65
N GLY A 35 3.29 5.76 -3.81
CA GLY A 35 4.62 5.15 -3.83
C GLY A 35 5.43 5.45 -5.08
N THR A 36 4.77 5.70 -6.22
CA THR A 36 5.44 6.07 -7.48
C THR A 36 5.54 7.58 -7.71
N ASN A 37 5.02 8.39 -6.79
CA ASN A 37 4.85 9.84 -6.97
C ASN A 37 4.01 10.25 -8.20
N ALA A 38 3.29 9.32 -8.84
CA ALA A 38 2.42 9.63 -9.98
C ALA A 38 1.22 10.50 -9.60
N GLY A 39 0.76 10.40 -8.34
CA GLY A 39 -0.39 11.12 -7.81
C GLY A 39 -1.74 10.53 -8.27
N LEU A 40 -2.78 10.77 -7.46
CA LEU A 40 -4.10 10.16 -7.69
C LEU A 40 -4.79 10.61 -8.98
N LYS A 41 -4.53 11.84 -9.46
CA LYS A 41 -5.10 12.36 -10.72
C LYS A 41 -4.62 11.56 -11.92
N ARG A 42 -3.33 11.22 -11.98
CA ARG A 42 -2.77 10.42 -13.07
C ARG A 42 -3.31 8.99 -13.00
N VAL A 43 -3.42 8.43 -11.80
CA VAL A 43 -3.95 7.07 -11.59
C VAL A 43 -5.43 6.98 -11.99
N SER A 44 -6.26 7.97 -11.66
CA SER A 44 -7.69 7.96 -12.05
C SER A 44 -7.91 8.09 -13.56
N ASN A 45 -6.96 8.67 -14.29
CA ASN A 45 -7.03 8.78 -15.75
C ASN A 45 -6.52 7.52 -16.47
N GLY A 46 -6.06 6.51 -15.74
CA GLY A 46 -5.66 5.23 -16.32
C GLY A 46 -6.85 4.33 -16.65
N GLU A 47 -6.55 3.16 -17.23
CA GLU A 47 -7.55 2.17 -17.69
C GLU A 47 -8.37 1.51 -16.57
N GLN A 48 -8.03 1.79 -15.30
CA GLN A 48 -8.59 1.12 -14.14
C GLN A 48 -10.03 1.59 -13.79
N GLY A 49 -10.54 2.63 -14.46
CA GLY A 49 -11.94 3.06 -14.38
C GLY A 49 -12.37 3.68 -13.03
N GLU A 50 -11.43 4.04 -12.16
CA GLU A 50 -11.73 4.65 -10.87
C GLU A 50 -11.74 6.18 -10.94
N LYS A 51 -12.75 6.80 -10.31
CA LYS A 51 -12.85 8.27 -10.26
C LYS A 51 -11.86 8.86 -9.28
N TYR A 52 -11.31 10.03 -9.60
CA TYR A 52 -10.38 10.76 -8.71
C TYR A 52 -10.96 10.97 -7.29
N ASN A 53 -12.22 11.37 -7.18
CA ASN A 53 -12.86 11.62 -5.89
C ASN A 53 -12.97 10.35 -5.03
N ASP A 54 -13.19 9.20 -5.66
CA ASP A 54 -13.25 7.91 -4.97
C ASP A 54 -11.87 7.53 -4.41
N LEU A 55 -10.81 7.68 -5.21
CA LEU A 55 -9.43 7.45 -4.74
C LEU A 55 -9.03 8.45 -3.65
N LEU A 56 -9.45 9.71 -3.78
CA LEU A 56 -9.18 10.73 -2.76
C LEU A 56 -9.90 10.40 -1.44
N TYR A 57 -11.13 9.91 -1.52
CA TYR A 57 -11.89 9.43 -0.37
C TYR A 57 -11.16 8.26 0.32
N ILE A 58 -10.78 7.24 -0.44
CA ILE A 58 -10.08 6.07 0.10
C ILE A 58 -8.76 6.48 0.76
N ARG A 59 -7.95 7.32 0.10
CA ARG A 59 -6.71 7.84 0.68
C ARG A 59 -6.95 8.51 2.03
N ARG A 60 -7.93 9.41 2.12
CA ARG A 60 -8.18 10.19 3.35
C ARG A 60 -8.73 9.34 4.48
N LYS A 61 -9.58 8.37 4.17
CA LYS A 61 -10.31 7.58 5.15
C LYS A 61 -9.51 6.37 5.65
N TYR A 62 -8.80 5.68 4.77
CA TYR A 62 -8.19 4.38 5.08
C TYR A 62 -6.66 4.42 5.18
N ILE A 63 -5.98 5.44 4.63
CA ILE A 63 -4.52 5.52 4.64
C ILE A 63 -4.05 6.57 5.65
N ASP A 64 -3.68 6.12 6.83
CA ASP A 64 -2.94 6.89 7.82
C ASP A 64 -1.49 6.37 7.97
N LYS A 65 -0.70 7.13 8.73
CA LYS A 65 0.73 6.90 8.89
C LYS A 65 1.05 5.57 9.59
N ASP A 66 0.21 5.16 10.54
CA ASP A 66 0.49 4.00 11.39
C ASP A 66 0.08 2.71 10.68
N ASN A 67 -1.09 2.70 10.05
CA ASN A 67 -1.51 1.60 9.17
C ASN A 67 -0.54 1.40 8.00
N LEU A 68 -0.02 2.49 7.42
CA LEU A 68 0.98 2.40 6.36
C LEU A 68 2.29 1.78 6.84
N ARG A 69 2.77 2.14 8.04
CA ARG A 69 3.99 1.53 8.62
C ARG A 69 3.79 0.05 8.92
N ASN A 70 2.63 -0.33 9.46
CA ASN A 70 2.30 -1.71 9.73
C ASN A 70 2.26 -2.53 8.43
N ALA A 71 1.66 -1.97 7.36
CA ALA A 71 1.64 -2.60 6.05
C ALA A 71 3.04 -2.80 5.46
N ILE A 72 3.92 -1.80 5.57
CA ILE A 72 5.31 -1.91 5.14
C ILE A 72 6.03 -3.02 5.93
N ALA A 73 5.90 -3.04 7.26
CA ALA A 73 6.51 -4.05 8.10
C ALA A 73 6.03 -5.46 7.73
N GLU A 74 4.73 -5.65 7.50
CA GLU A 74 4.18 -6.96 7.12
C GLU A 74 4.71 -7.43 5.75
N ILE A 75 4.78 -6.53 4.77
CA ILE A 75 5.36 -6.85 3.46
C ILE A 75 6.84 -7.21 3.58
N VAL A 76 7.63 -6.41 4.31
CA VAL A 76 9.07 -6.64 4.53
C VAL A 76 9.29 -7.99 5.20
N ASN A 77 8.56 -8.26 6.29
CA ASN A 77 8.66 -9.53 7.00
C ASN A 77 8.27 -10.71 6.10
N ALA A 78 7.22 -10.58 5.28
CA ALA A 78 6.83 -11.60 4.33
C ALA A 78 7.88 -11.83 3.24
N ILE A 79 8.55 -10.79 2.74
CA ILE A 79 9.65 -10.91 1.78
C ILE A 79 10.83 -11.65 2.43
N LEU A 80 11.21 -11.27 3.65
CA LEU A 80 12.31 -11.89 4.38
C LEU A 80 12.05 -13.38 4.66
N ARG A 81 10.82 -13.75 5.03
CA ARG A 81 10.42 -15.15 5.22
C ARG A 81 10.52 -16.00 3.94
N ASN A 82 10.30 -15.40 2.77
CA ASN A 82 10.32 -16.10 1.47
C ASN A 82 11.69 -16.07 0.78
N LYS A 83 12.68 -15.37 1.34
CA LYS A 83 13.97 -15.17 0.70
C LYS A 83 14.74 -16.51 0.65
N MET A 84 15.34 -16.84 -0.50
CA MET A 84 16.19 -18.03 -0.62
C MET A 84 17.44 -17.86 0.24
N THR A 85 17.50 -18.60 1.34
CA THR A 85 18.64 -18.62 2.27
C THR A 85 19.94 -19.02 1.58
N ASP A 86 19.87 -19.87 0.56
CA ASP A 86 21.06 -20.33 -0.18
C ASP A 86 21.76 -19.19 -0.96
N ILE A 87 21.00 -18.16 -1.36
CA ILE A 87 21.52 -17.01 -2.10
C ILE A 87 21.85 -15.86 -1.15
N TRP A 88 21.04 -15.68 -0.11
CA TRP A 88 21.06 -14.47 0.72
C TRP A 88 21.58 -14.68 2.15
N GLY A 89 21.93 -15.91 2.54
CA GLY A 89 22.33 -16.29 3.89
C GLY A 89 21.19 -16.25 4.91
N GLU A 90 21.50 -16.51 6.18
CA GLU A 90 20.60 -16.21 7.29
C GLU A 90 20.52 -14.69 7.46
N GLY A 91 19.43 -14.09 7.01
CA GLY A 91 19.28 -12.63 6.99
C GLY A 91 19.46 -11.99 8.37
N THR A 92 20.33 -11.00 8.48
CA THR A 92 20.43 -10.13 9.66
C THR A 92 19.40 -8.99 9.56
N THR A 93 19.04 -8.38 10.70
CA THR A 93 18.01 -7.31 10.85
C THR A 93 18.26 -6.03 10.06
N SER A 94 19.35 -5.95 9.28
CA SER A 94 19.78 -4.74 8.58
C SER A 94 19.23 -4.69 7.15
N CYS A 95 18.04 -4.11 6.99
CA CYS A 95 17.53 -3.72 5.67
C CYS A 95 17.80 -2.22 5.44
N ALA A 96 18.78 -1.89 4.59
CA ALA A 96 19.01 -0.52 4.16
C ALA A 96 18.11 -0.18 2.97
N SER A 97 17.26 0.85 3.10
CA SER A 97 16.42 1.37 2.01
C SER A 97 16.92 2.73 1.58
N ASP A 98 17.55 2.83 0.40
CA ASP A 98 17.94 4.11 -0.20
C ASP A 98 16.79 4.65 -1.04
N SER A 99 15.90 5.43 -0.41
CA SER A 99 14.84 6.15 -1.11
C SER A 99 15.07 7.65 -0.97
N LYS A 100 15.57 8.27 -2.04
CA LYS A 100 15.74 9.72 -2.16
C LYS A 100 14.41 10.37 -2.55
N LYS A 101 13.87 11.22 -1.67
CA LYS A 101 12.74 12.10 -2.02
C LYS A 101 13.23 13.14 -3.01
N PHE A 102 12.91 12.98 -4.29
CA PHE A 102 13.05 14.07 -5.26
C PHE A 102 11.94 15.10 -4.96
N GLY A 103 12.33 16.38 -4.85
CA GLY A 103 11.45 17.48 -4.44
C GLY A 103 10.34 17.80 -5.46
N ALA A 104 9.35 18.58 -4.99
CA ALA A 104 8.23 19.09 -5.78
C ALA A 104 8.65 20.21 -6.74
#